data_AF-A0A8T2SAC8-F1
#
_entry.id   AF-A0A8T2SAC8-F1
#
_cell.length_a   1.000
_cell.length_b   1.000
_cell.length_c   1.000
_cell.angle_alpha   90.00
_cell.angle_beta   90.00
_cell.angle_gamma   90.00
#
_symmetry.space_group_name_H-M   'P 1'
#
loop_
_entity.id
_entity.type
_entity.pdbx_description
1 polymer ?
#
loop_
_entity_poly.entity_id
_entity_poly.type
_entity_poly.pdbx_seq_one_letter_code
_entity_poly.pdbx_strand_id
1 'polypeptide(L)'
;MGRTAPNLISESVQTDAESSIVGQLVDFWFQIRAPIVAPVVQLMVNLCLVMVIMMFVERVYMCVVIVLVKLFRRKPEKRYKFVSIKDDVELANSAYPMVLVQIPMYNEREVYQLSIGAACGLSWPSDRIIVQVLDDSTDISTKELVQMECQRWASKGINIKYEVRDNRNGYKAGALKEGLKRSYVKECEYVAIFDADFQPDPEFLWRTVPFLMHNPELALVQARWKFVNSDECLMTRMQEMSLYYHFSVEQEVGSSTYAFFGFNGTAGVWRISAINEAGGWKDRTTVEDMDLAVRAGLKGWRFVYLNDLKVKNELPSTFKAFRYQQHRWSCGPANLFRKILPDILNNKKVGAWKKFHMIYAFFIVRKIVAHIVTFVFYCFVIPTTVLVPEVHLPRWGAIYMPSVITILNAVCTIRSLHLIVFWILFENVMSLHRTKATLIGLLDLNRVNEWVVTEKLGDALKSKFIKLGKKTRMKFGERLHVLELMAGLYIFFCAVYDFNFGHNHFYIYLFLQAAAFFIMGFGYIGTFVPS
;
A
#
# COMPACT_ATOMS: atom_id res chain seq x y z
N MET A 1 27.16 21.90 77.49
CA MET A 1 27.43 23.21 76.86
C MET A 1 27.86 22.92 75.42
N GLY A 2 27.05 23.06 74.38
CA GLY A 2 26.00 24.05 74.13
C GLY A 2 26.55 25.07 73.12
N ARG A 3 26.18 24.93 71.85
CA ARG A 3 25.92 26.03 70.89
C ARG A 3 25.37 25.46 69.57
N THR A 4 24.05 25.37 69.54
CA THR A 4 23.19 25.48 68.36
C THR A 4 23.23 26.91 67.80
N ALA A 5 23.19 27.04 66.48
CA ALA A 5 22.91 28.26 65.72
C ALA A 5 22.30 27.85 64.36
N PRO A 6 21.39 28.64 63.78
CA PRO A 6 20.05 28.16 63.43
C PRO A 6 19.86 27.81 61.94
N ASN A 7 18.93 26.87 61.71
CA ASN A 7 18.19 26.74 60.45
C ASN A 7 17.46 28.07 60.15
N LEU A 8 17.98 28.82 59.19
CA LEU A 8 17.33 29.97 58.56
C LEU A 8 17.52 29.86 57.04
N ILE A 9 17.05 28.74 56.49
CA ILE A 9 16.47 28.74 55.14
C ILE A 9 14.98 28.66 55.41
N SER A 10 14.32 29.77 55.14
CA SER A 10 12.94 30.07 55.47
C SER A 10 11.97 28.96 55.03
N GLU A 11 11.18 28.45 55.97
CA GLU A 11 9.98 27.64 55.72
C GLU A 11 8.99 28.33 54.75
N SER A 12 9.12 29.65 54.54
CA SER A 12 8.34 30.41 53.56
C SER A 12 8.69 30.13 52.09
N VAL A 13 9.88 29.63 51.76
CA VAL A 13 10.25 29.28 50.36
C VAL A 13 9.82 27.85 50.01
N GLN A 14 9.70 26.98 51.02
CA GLN A 14 9.25 25.61 50.85
C GLN A 14 7.72 25.53 50.73
N THR A 15 6.99 26.44 51.36
CA THR A 15 5.52 26.55 51.28
C THR A 15 5.00 27.20 49.99
N ASP A 16 5.81 28.03 49.31
CA ASP A 16 5.44 28.63 48.02
C ASP A 16 5.53 27.63 46.84
N ALA A 17 6.33 26.57 46.98
CA ALA A 17 6.44 25.50 45.98
C ALA A 17 5.29 24.47 46.08
N GLU A 18 4.81 24.17 47.30
CA GLU A 18 3.67 23.28 47.55
C GLU A 18 2.31 23.95 47.26
N SER A 19 2.19 25.27 47.40
CA SER A 19 0.97 26.02 47.09
C SER A 19 0.85 26.43 45.62
N SER A 20 1.92 26.26 44.84
CA SER A 20 1.93 26.45 43.40
C SER A 20 1.07 25.38 42.71
N ILE A 21 0.24 25.79 41.75
CA ILE A 21 -0.53 24.89 40.87
C ILE A 21 0.40 23.81 40.26
N VAL A 22 1.67 24.13 40.03
CA VAL A 22 2.66 23.20 39.50
C VAL A 22 3.03 22.11 40.52
N GLY A 23 3.19 22.45 41.80
CA GLY A 23 3.47 21.49 42.86
C GLY A 23 2.31 20.50 43.02
N GLN A 24 1.08 21.00 43.07
CA GLN A 24 -0.13 20.17 43.13
C GLN A 24 -0.28 19.24 41.92
N LEU A 25 0.07 19.70 40.72
CA LEU A 25 0.06 18.87 39.50
C LEU A 25 1.13 17.77 39.54
N VAL A 26 2.30 18.05 40.11
CA VAL A 26 3.38 17.08 40.26
C VAL A 26 2.99 15.99 41.27
N ASP A 27 2.45 16.37 42.43
CA ASP A 27 1.99 15.42 43.44
C ASP A 27 0.84 14.55 42.92
N PHE A 28 -0.13 15.17 42.23
CA PHE A 28 -1.21 14.46 41.55
C PHE A 28 -0.68 13.47 40.50
N TRP A 29 0.33 13.88 39.71
CA TRP A 29 0.99 13.00 38.75
C TRP A 29 1.63 11.80 39.45
N PHE A 30 2.38 11.99 40.54
CA PHE A 30 2.98 10.88 41.27
C PHE A 30 1.93 9.94 41.89
N GLN A 31 0.84 10.49 42.42
CA GLN A 31 -0.26 9.70 42.99
C GLN A 31 -0.97 8.83 41.95
N ILE A 32 -1.07 9.27 40.69
CA ILE A 32 -1.77 8.56 39.62
C ILE A 32 -0.84 7.70 38.76
N ARG A 33 0.42 8.11 38.60
CA ARG A 33 1.37 7.48 37.66
C ARG A 33 1.59 6.01 37.97
N ALA A 34 1.96 5.68 39.21
CA ALA A 34 2.27 4.31 39.60
C ALA A 34 1.03 3.39 39.66
N PRO A 35 -0.10 3.77 40.29
CA PRO A 35 -1.23 2.85 40.42
C PRO A 35 -2.14 2.75 39.19
N ILE A 36 -2.21 3.78 38.34
CA ILE A 36 -3.17 3.83 37.21
C ILE A 36 -2.45 3.87 35.87
N VAL A 37 -1.55 4.82 35.65
CA VAL A 37 -0.93 5.02 34.33
C VAL A 37 0.03 3.87 33.98
N ALA A 38 0.89 3.47 34.91
CA ALA A 38 1.88 2.43 34.67
C ALA A 38 1.24 1.07 34.28
N PRO A 39 0.20 0.55 34.98
CA PRO A 39 -0.48 -0.66 34.53
C PRO A 39 -1.11 -0.55 33.14
N VAL A 40 -1.71 0.60 32.82
CA VAL A 40 -2.32 0.84 31.50
C VAL A 40 -1.26 0.86 30.40
N VAL A 41 -0.15 1.60 30.60
CA VAL A 41 0.95 1.65 29.64
C VAL A 41 1.62 0.28 29.53
N GLN A 42 1.81 -0.45 30.63
CA GLN A 42 2.35 -1.81 30.61
C GLN A 42 1.44 -2.77 29.81
N LEU A 43 0.13 -2.66 29.95
CA LEU A 43 -0.83 -3.42 29.13
C LEU A 43 -0.67 -3.07 27.64
N MET A 44 -0.57 -1.78 27.31
CA MET A 44 -0.33 -1.34 25.93
C MET A 44 0.99 -1.87 25.36
N VAL A 45 2.07 -1.87 26.16
CA VAL A 45 3.36 -2.49 25.80
C VAL A 45 3.14 -3.97 25.50
N ASN A 46 2.50 -4.72 26.39
CA ASN A 46 2.27 -6.16 26.20
C ASN A 46 1.46 -6.47 24.92
N LEU A 47 0.40 -5.68 24.66
CA LEU A 47 -0.38 -5.80 23.42
C LEU A 47 0.45 -5.50 22.18
N CYS A 48 1.29 -4.46 22.22
CA CYS A 48 2.20 -4.14 21.13
C CYS A 48 3.25 -5.24 20.91
N LEU A 49 3.79 -5.82 21.99
CA LEU A 49 4.76 -6.92 21.90
C LEU A 49 4.15 -8.16 21.23
N VAL A 50 2.91 -8.52 21.54
CA VAL A 50 2.18 -9.59 20.85
C VAL A 50 2.08 -9.29 19.34
N MET A 51 1.69 -8.07 18.99
CA MET A 51 1.62 -7.64 17.59
C MET A 51 2.99 -7.64 16.88
N VAL A 52 4.06 -7.25 17.57
CA VAL A 52 5.43 -7.33 17.06
C VAL A 52 5.85 -8.78 16.82
N ILE A 53 5.54 -9.70 17.75
CA ILE A 53 5.80 -11.13 17.57
C ILE A 53 5.04 -11.67 16.36
N MET A 54 3.75 -11.32 16.21
CA MET A 54 2.94 -11.73 15.05
C MET A 54 3.59 -11.27 13.73
N MET A 55 4.05 -10.02 13.66
CA MET A 55 4.77 -9.51 12.50
C MET A 55 6.10 -10.22 12.29
N PHE A 56 6.87 -10.42 13.35
CA PHE A 56 8.18 -11.08 13.29
C PHE A 56 8.05 -12.50 12.73
N VAL A 57 7.14 -13.30 13.27
CA VAL A 57 6.86 -14.67 12.81
C VAL A 57 6.46 -14.68 11.33
N GLU A 58 5.57 -13.79 10.92
CA GLU A 58 5.15 -13.69 9.51
C GLU A 58 6.32 -13.33 8.58
N ARG A 59 7.19 -12.39 8.99
CA ARG A 59 8.34 -11.93 8.19
C ARG A 59 9.39 -13.02 8.06
N VAL A 60 9.69 -13.72 9.15
CA VAL A 60 10.61 -14.87 9.15
C VAL A 60 10.04 -16.00 8.29
N TYR A 61 8.75 -16.33 8.43
CA TYR A 61 8.08 -17.32 7.60
C TYR A 61 8.19 -17.00 6.11
N MET A 62 7.85 -15.76 5.72
CA MET A 62 7.95 -15.29 4.34
C MET A 62 9.37 -15.39 3.79
N CYS A 63 10.36 -15.00 4.59
CA CYS A 63 11.78 -15.09 4.24
C CYS A 63 12.21 -16.55 4.02
N VAL A 64 11.85 -17.45 4.93
CA VAL A 64 12.16 -18.88 4.79
C VAL A 64 11.52 -19.44 3.52
N VAL A 65 10.23 -19.17 3.29
CA VAL A 65 9.53 -19.69 2.11
C VAL A 65 10.13 -19.17 0.81
N ILE A 66 10.41 -17.87 0.70
CA ILE A 66 11.00 -17.32 -0.53
C ILE A 66 12.39 -17.90 -0.80
N VAL A 67 13.22 -18.08 0.25
CA VAL A 67 14.54 -18.73 0.13
C VAL A 67 14.37 -20.16 -0.39
N LEU A 68 13.44 -20.94 0.16
CA LEU A 68 13.17 -22.30 -0.31
C LEU A 68 12.66 -22.32 -1.76
N VAL A 69 11.75 -21.41 -2.13
CA VAL A 69 11.25 -21.29 -3.51
C VAL A 69 12.38 -21.03 -4.49
N LYS A 70 13.30 -20.12 -4.15
CA LYS A 70 14.47 -19.80 -4.98
C LYS A 70 15.48 -20.95 -5.02
N LEU A 71 15.81 -21.57 -3.88
CA LEU A 71 16.74 -22.70 -3.79
C LEU A 71 16.27 -23.92 -4.60
N PHE A 72 15.00 -24.29 -4.46
CA PHE A 72 14.42 -25.42 -5.20
C PHE A 72 14.00 -25.07 -6.64
N ARG A 73 14.31 -23.85 -7.12
CA ARG A 73 13.95 -23.35 -8.46
C ARG A 73 12.49 -23.65 -8.82
N ARG A 74 11.57 -23.46 -7.86
CA ARG A 74 10.12 -23.66 -8.03
C ARG A 74 9.51 -22.51 -8.82
N LYS A 75 10.00 -22.33 -10.05
CA LYS A 75 9.51 -21.34 -11.00
C LYS A 75 8.04 -21.60 -11.34
N PRO A 76 7.20 -20.55 -11.46
CA PRO A 76 5.81 -20.70 -11.87
C PRO A 76 5.66 -21.54 -13.13
N GLU A 77 6.55 -21.36 -14.11
CA GLU A 77 6.59 -22.08 -15.38
C GLU A 77 6.69 -23.59 -15.18
N LYS A 78 7.52 -24.05 -14.24
CA LYS A 78 7.67 -25.48 -13.94
C LYS A 78 6.46 -26.03 -13.17
N ARG A 79 5.97 -25.26 -12.19
CA ARG A 79 4.85 -25.67 -11.33
C ARG A 79 3.55 -25.84 -12.11
N TYR A 80 3.27 -24.88 -13.00
CA TYR A 80 2.04 -24.84 -13.79
C TYR A 80 2.22 -25.41 -15.20
N LYS A 81 3.36 -26.11 -15.44
CA LYS A 81 3.71 -26.72 -16.72
C LYS A 81 3.43 -25.77 -17.88
N PHE A 82 4.01 -24.57 -17.81
CA PHE A 82 3.87 -23.57 -18.85
C PHE A 82 4.31 -24.16 -20.19
N VAL A 83 3.39 -24.15 -21.14
CA VAL A 83 3.64 -24.51 -22.52
C VAL A 83 3.42 -23.23 -23.32
N SER A 84 4.40 -22.84 -24.11
CA SER A 84 4.22 -21.75 -25.07
C SER A 84 3.23 -22.19 -26.12
N ILE A 85 2.33 -21.30 -26.52
CA ILE A 85 1.48 -21.53 -27.69
C ILE A 85 2.42 -21.74 -28.88
N LYS A 86 2.30 -22.89 -29.54
CA LYS A 86 3.03 -23.15 -30.79
C LYS A 86 2.18 -22.62 -31.93
N ASP A 87 2.83 -22.03 -32.93
CA ASP A 87 2.17 -21.71 -34.18
C ASP A 87 1.72 -23.01 -34.85
N ASP A 88 0.43 -23.27 -34.76
CA ASP A 88 -0.21 -24.36 -35.46
C ASP A 88 -0.64 -23.82 -36.82
N VAL A 89 -0.02 -24.34 -37.88
CA VAL A 89 -0.25 -23.91 -39.26
C VAL A 89 -1.70 -24.20 -39.69
N GLU A 90 -2.35 -25.22 -39.12
CA GLU A 90 -3.73 -25.59 -39.44
C GLU A 90 -4.75 -24.70 -38.73
N LEU A 91 -4.49 -24.37 -37.45
CA LEU A 91 -5.38 -23.49 -36.67
C LEU A 91 -5.10 -22.00 -36.90
N ALA A 92 -3.92 -21.62 -37.40
CA ALA A 92 -3.49 -20.23 -37.58
C ALA A 92 -3.81 -19.37 -36.33
N ASN A 93 -4.47 -18.22 -36.50
CA ASN A 93 -4.83 -17.34 -35.38
C ASN A 93 -5.94 -17.93 -34.47
N SER A 94 -6.66 -18.98 -34.89
CA SER A 94 -7.72 -19.60 -34.07
C SER A 94 -7.20 -20.43 -32.90
N ALA A 95 -5.91 -20.77 -32.90
CA ALA A 95 -5.25 -21.35 -31.73
C ALA A 95 -5.14 -20.36 -30.54
N TYR A 96 -5.33 -19.06 -30.80
CA TYR A 96 -5.19 -18.00 -29.82
C TYR A 96 -6.55 -17.56 -29.27
N PRO A 97 -6.71 -17.50 -27.92
CA PRO A 97 -7.94 -17.01 -27.31
C PRO A 97 -8.12 -15.52 -27.58
N MET A 98 -9.39 -15.10 -27.63
CA MET A 98 -9.74 -13.68 -27.66
C MET A 98 -9.41 -13.03 -26.31
N VAL A 99 -8.61 -11.97 -26.33
CA VAL A 99 -8.18 -11.22 -25.14
C VAL A 99 -8.71 -9.78 -25.19
N LEU A 100 -9.42 -9.39 -24.14
CA LEU A 100 -9.78 -8.00 -23.88
C LEU A 100 -8.66 -7.30 -23.10
N VAL A 101 -8.31 -6.07 -23.46
CA VAL A 101 -7.39 -5.22 -22.70
C VAL A 101 -8.15 -3.98 -22.24
N GLN A 102 -8.43 -3.89 -20.94
CA GLN A 102 -9.17 -2.77 -20.34
C GLN A 102 -8.23 -1.71 -19.76
N ILE A 103 -8.50 -0.45 -20.10
CA ILE A 103 -7.79 0.73 -19.59
C ILE A 103 -8.81 1.71 -18.99
N PRO A 104 -9.12 1.64 -17.69
CA PRO A 104 -9.93 2.66 -17.03
C PRO A 104 -9.17 3.99 -16.91
N MET A 105 -9.81 5.09 -17.28
CA MET A 105 -9.26 6.44 -17.26
C MET A 105 -10.18 7.42 -16.53
N TYR A 106 -9.58 8.37 -15.81
CA TYR A 106 -10.30 9.48 -15.19
C TYR A 106 -9.42 10.73 -15.06
N ASN A 107 -9.59 11.69 -15.97
CA ASN A 107 -8.82 12.94 -16.05
C ASN A 107 -7.30 12.71 -16.13
N GLU A 108 -6.87 11.66 -16.84
CA GLU A 108 -5.47 11.20 -16.93
C GLU A 108 -4.71 11.87 -18.10
N ARG A 109 -4.68 13.21 -18.12
CA ARG A 109 -4.17 14.01 -19.24
C ARG A 109 -2.69 13.79 -19.54
N GLU A 110 -1.88 13.50 -18.53
CA GLU A 110 -0.43 13.42 -18.65
C GLU A 110 0.04 12.07 -19.19
N VAL A 111 -0.77 11.02 -19.04
CA VAL A 111 -0.34 9.64 -19.28
C VAL A 111 -1.19 8.89 -20.31
N TYR A 112 -2.33 9.44 -20.76
CA TYR A 112 -3.24 8.74 -21.67
C TYR A 112 -2.56 8.23 -22.96
N GLN A 113 -1.71 9.03 -23.60
CA GLN A 113 -1.02 8.62 -24.85
C GLN A 113 -0.08 7.45 -24.61
N LEU A 114 0.66 7.47 -23.50
CA LEU A 114 1.63 6.43 -23.16
C LEU A 114 0.91 5.12 -22.84
N SER A 115 -0.17 5.17 -22.06
CA SER A 115 -0.93 3.98 -21.68
C SER A 115 -1.70 3.36 -22.85
N ILE A 116 -2.44 4.17 -23.63
CA ILE A 116 -3.14 3.69 -24.84
C ILE A 116 -2.13 3.12 -25.83
N GLY A 117 -1.02 3.82 -26.06
CA GLY A 117 0.03 3.37 -26.96
C GLY A 117 0.68 2.06 -26.51
N ALA A 118 0.96 1.89 -25.23
CA ALA A 118 1.53 0.65 -24.69
C ALA A 118 0.55 -0.54 -24.81
N ALA A 119 -0.74 -0.31 -24.54
CA ALA A 119 -1.76 -1.35 -24.71
C ALA A 119 -2.00 -1.72 -26.17
N CYS A 120 -2.03 -0.74 -27.09
CA CYS A 120 -2.14 -0.99 -28.53
C CYS A 120 -0.88 -1.61 -29.13
N GLY A 121 0.27 -1.46 -28.46
CA GLY A 121 1.55 -2.04 -28.84
C GLY A 121 1.78 -3.47 -28.31
N LEU A 122 0.80 -4.08 -27.64
CA LEU A 122 0.88 -5.48 -27.22
C LEU A 122 0.97 -6.40 -28.44
N SER A 123 1.92 -7.32 -28.41
CA SER A 123 2.03 -8.36 -29.42
C SER A 123 1.02 -9.46 -29.12
N TRP A 124 0.02 -9.59 -30.00
CA TRP A 124 -0.99 -10.64 -30.04
C TRP A 124 -1.59 -10.64 -31.45
N PRO A 125 -2.18 -11.75 -31.96
CA PRO A 125 -2.87 -11.71 -33.23
C PRO A 125 -3.94 -10.61 -33.25
N SER A 126 -3.94 -9.77 -34.29
CA SER A 126 -4.73 -8.54 -34.35
C SER A 126 -6.24 -8.77 -34.37
N ASP A 127 -6.67 -9.92 -34.89
CA ASP A 127 -8.06 -10.41 -34.85
C ASP A 127 -8.44 -11.04 -33.50
N ARG A 128 -7.45 -11.26 -32.61
CA ARG A 128 -7.62 -11.91 -31.30
C ARG A 128 -7.43 -11.00 -30.09
N ILE A 129 -7.28 -9.71 -30.31
CA ILE A 129 -7.14 -8.70 -29.26
C ILE A 129 -8.14 -7.57 -29.44
N ILE A 130 -8.74 -7.12 -28.34
CA ILE A 130 -9.62 -5.95 -28.29
C ILE A 130 -9.10 -5.01 -27.21
N VAL A 131 -8.74 -3.78 -27.57
CA VAL A 131 -8.38 -2.75 -26.59
C VAL A 131 -9.63 -1.95 -26.24
N GLN A 132 -9.97 -1.83 -24.96
CA GLN A 132 -11.13 -1.12 -24.46
C GLN A 132 -10.69 -0.02 -23.50
N VAL A 133 -10.81 1.22 -23.93
CA VAL A 133 -10.57 2.41 -23.10
C VAL A 133 -11.90 2.81 -22.45
N LEU A 134 -11.93 2.79 -21.12
CA LEU A 134 -13.11 3.10 -20.32
C LEU A 134 -12.92 4.48 -19.70
N ASP A 135 -13.49 5.50 -20.32
CA ASP A 135 -13.23 6.90 -19.96
C ASP A 135 -14.38 7.51 -19.14
N ASP A 136 -14.11 7.69 -17.85
CA ASP A 136 -15.00 8.35 -16.88
C ASP A 136 -14.68 9.84 -16.70
N SER A 137 -13.78 10.41 -17.51
CA SER A 137 -13.29 11.79 -17.35
C SER A 137 -14.43 12.80 -17.36
N THR A 138 -14.35 13.75 -16.43
CA THR A 138 -15.29 14.88 -16.33
C THR A 138 -14.73 16.13 -16.98
N ASP A 139 -13.41 16.22 -17.14
CA ASP A 139 -12.79 17.29 -17.91
C ASP A 139 -12.98 17.05 -19.42
N ILE A 140 -13.66 17.99 -20.07
CA ILE A 140 -14.00 17.90 -21.49
C ILE A 140 -12.73 17.86 -22.35
N SER A 141 -11.71 18.66 -22.01
CA SER A 141 -10.48 18.72 -22.78
C SER A 141 -9.72 17.39 -22.77
N THR A 142 -9.66 16.74 -21.61
CA THR A 142 -9.03 15.42 -21.47
C THR A 142 -9.81 14.34 -22.21
N LYS A 143 -11.15 14.39 -22.13
CA LYS A 143 -12.02 13.44 -22.82
C LYS A 143 -11.83 13.47 -24.34
N GLU A 144 -11.78 14.68 -24.91
CA GLU A 144 -11.50 14.87 -26.35
C GLU A 144 -10.11 14.34 -26.75
N LEU A 145 -9.09 14.58 -25.92
CA LEU A 145 -7.74 14.08 -26.15
C LEU A 145 -7.68 12.54 -26.16
N VAL A 146 -8.34 11.89 -25.20
CA VAL A 146 -8.41 10.42 -25.12
C VAL A 146 -9.15 9.85 -26.33
N GLN A 147 -10.28 10.46 -26.71
CA GLN A 147 -11.07 10.03 -27.86
C GLN A 147 -10.28 10.15 -29.18
N MET A 148 -9.58 11.27 -29.39
CA MET A 148 -8.74 11.48 -30.58
C MET A 148 -7.61 10.45 -30.67
N GLU A 149 -6.96 10.11 -29.55
CA GLU A 149 -5.90 9.09 -29.55
C GLU A 149 -6.47 7.70 -29.87
N CYS A 150 -7.65 7.36 -29.34
CA CYS A 150 -8.33 6.12 -29.71
C CYS A 150 -8.65 6.06 -31.21
N GLN A 151 -9.17 7.15 -31.79
CA GLN A 151 -9.43 7.25 -33.23
C GLN A 151 -8.16 7.10 -34.08
N ARG A 152 -7.05 7.67 -33.62
CA ARG A 152 -5.73 7.54 -34.26
C ARG A 152 -5.22 6.10 -34.27
N TRP A 153 -5.45 5.33 -33.21
CA TRP A 153 -5.09 3.91 -33.20
C TRP A 153 -6.04 3.07 -34.03
N ALA A 154 -7.34 3.39 -34.01
CA ALA A 154 -8.32 2.74 -34.87
C ALA A 154 -8.01 2.92 -36.36
N SER A 155 -7.57 4.11 -36.79
CA SER A 155 -7.18 4.35 -38.19
C SER A 155 -5.93 3.59 -38.65
N LYS A 156 -5.13 3.07 -37.70
CA LYS A 156 -4.01 2.15 -37.98
C LYS A 156 -4.43 0.67 -38.02
N GLY A 157 -5.73 0.38 -37.94
CA GLY A 157 -6.26 -0.98 -37.98
C GLY A 157 -6.25 -1.71 -36.64
N ILE A 158 -5.94 -1.04 -35.52
CA ILE A 158 -6.05 -1.64 -34.18
C ILE A 158 -7.52 -1.72 -33.78
N ASN A 159 -7.95 -2.86 -33.25
CA ASN A 159 -9.29 -3.04 -32.71
C ASN A 159 -9.42 -2.40 -31.32
N ILE A 160 -9.51 -1.07 -31.30
CA ILE A 160 -9.71 -0.25 -30.10
C ILE A 160 -11.15 0.25 -30.00
N LYS A 161 -11.71 0.20 -28.79
CA LYS A 161 -13.05 0.68 -28.44
C LYS A 161 -12.93 1.77 -27.38
N TYR A 162 -13.46 2.95 -27.69
CA TYR A 162 -13.58 4.06 -26.75
C TYR A 162 -14.98 4.03 -26.15
N GLU A 163 -15.06 3.84 -24.84
CA GLU A 163 -16.30 3.59 -24.12
C GLU A 163 -16.48 4.61 -23.00
N VAL A 164 -17.64 5.25 -22.98
CA VAL A 164 -18.03 6.25 -21.98
C VAL A 164 -19.36 5.83 -21.37
N ARG A 165 -19.59 6.22 -20.12
CA ARG A 165 -20.86 6.04 -19.41
C ARG A 165 -21.36 7.38 -18.83
N ASP A 166 -22.67 7.48 -18.65
CA ASP A 166 -23.34 8.71 -18.20
C ASP A 166 -23.33 8.91 -16.68
N ASN A 167 -22.70 8.01 -15.92
CA ASN A 167 -22.61 8.08 -14.47
C ASN A 167 -21.26 7.58 -13.98
N ARG A 168 -20.83 8.03 -12.80
CA ARG A 168 -19.58 7.57 -12.15
C ARG A 168 -19.82 6.65 -10.96
N ASN A 169 -20.97 5.97 -10.93
CA ASN A 169 -21.32 5.10 -9.80
C ASN A 169 -20.31 3.96 -9.71
N GLY A 170 -19.75 3.74 -8.51
CA GLY A 170 -18.75 2.72 -8.27
C GLY A 170 -17.37 2.96 -8.88
N TYR A 171 -17.09 4.18 -9.38
CA TYR A 171 -15.76 4.58 -9.90
C TYR A 171 -15.16 3.54 -10.87
N LYS A 172 -13.88 3.18 -10.71
CA LYS A 172 -13.19 2.16 -11.52
C LYS A 172 -13.92 0.82 -11.57
N ALA A 173 -14.45 0.34 -10.45
CA ALA A 173 -15.20 -0.92 -10.40
C ALA A 173 -16.45 -0.89 -11.30
N GLY A 174 -17.17 0.24 -11.27
CA GLY A 174 -18.32 0.47 -12.13
C GLY A 174 -17.95 0.53 -13.61
N ALA A 175 -16.88 1.25 -13.96
CA ALA A 175 -16.37 1.33 -15.33
C ALA A 175 -15.99 -0.06 -15.87
N LEU A 176 -15.20 -0.84 -15.12
CA LEU A 176 -14.81 -2.21 -15.50
C LEU A 176 -16.04 -3.13 -15.65
N LYS A 177 -17.03 -3.00 -14.75
CA LYS A 177 -18.29 -3.75 -14.81
C LYS A 177 -19.10 -3.46 -16.07
N GLU A 178 -19.31 -2.19 -16.42
CA GLU A 178 -20.03 -1.82 -17.64
C GLU A 178 -19.24 -2.21 -18.90
N GLY A 179 -17.92 -2.06 -18.87
CA GLY A 179 -17.04 -2.51 -19.95
C GLY A 179 -17.21 -3.99 -20.29
N LEU A 180 -17.31 -4.87 -19.27
CA LEU A 180 -17.51 -6.31 -19.45
C LEU A 180 -18.89 -6.69 -20.01
N LYS A 181 -19.88 -5.80 -20.01
CA LYS A 181 -21.22 -6.08 -20.55
C LYS A 181 -21.35 -5.85 -22.06
N ARG A 182 -20.35 -5.21 -22.68
CA ARG A 182 -20.39 -4.88 -24.11
C ARG A 182 -20.47 -6.17 -24.94
N SER A 183 -21.22 -6.13 -26.04
CA SER A 183 -21.53 -7.32 -26.85
C SER A 183 -20.27 -8.03 -27.36
N TYR A 184 -19.27 -7.28 -27.81
CA TYR A 184 -17.99 -7.80 -28.31
C TYR A 184 -17.13 -8.47 -27.21
N VAL A 185 -17.41 -8.25 -25.93
CA VAL A 185 -16.68 -8.91 -24.83
C VAL A 185 -17.13 -10.36 -24.64
N LYS A 186 -18.31 -10.74 -25.14
CA LYS A 186 -18.83 -12.12 -25.03
C LYS A 186 -17.94 -13.15 -25.70
N GLU A 187 -17.17 -12.74 -26.70
CA GLU A 187 -16.22 -13.58 -27.42
C GLU A 187 -14.86 -13.68 -26.69
N CYS A 188 -14.59 -12.82 -25.71
CA CYS A 188 -13.34 -12.80 -24.96
C CYS A 188 -13.32 -13.88 -23.86
N GLU A 189 -12.20 -14.59 -23.75
CA GLU A 189 -11.97 -15.56 -22.68
C GLU A 189 -11.23 -14.93 -21.49
N TYR A 190 -10.34 -14.00 -21.80
CA TYR A 190 -9.44 -13.36 -20.85
C TYR A 190 -9.54 -11.84 -20.93
N VAL A 191 -9.30 -11.17 -19.79
CA VAL A 191 -9.22 -9.72 -19.68
C VAL A 191 -7.94 -9.30 -18.97
N ALA A 192 -7.10 -8.55 -19.66
CA ALA A 192 -5.96 -7.85 -19.08
C ALA A 192 -6.40 -6.45 -18.62
N ILE A 193 -5.95 -6.02 -17.44
CA ILE A 193 -6.34 -4.72 -16.87
C ILE A 193 -5.09 -3.89 -16.62
N PHE A 194 -5.08 -2.66 -17.13
CA PHE A 194 -4.00 -1.71 -16.93
C PHE A 194 -4.57 -0.36 -16.51
N ASP A 195 -4.11 0.16 -15.37
CA ASP A 195 -4.35 1.57 -15.02
C ASP A 195 -3.68 2.50 -16.04
N ALA A 196 -4.16 3.74 -16.11
CA ALA A 196 -3.74 4.71 -17.11
C ALA A 196 -2.29 5.19 -16.99
N ASP A 197 -1.56 4.85 -15.91
CA ASP A 197 -0.12 5.07 -15.79
C ASP A 197 0.73 3.83 -16.11
N PHE A 198 0.11 2.70 -16.47
CA PHE A 198 0.80 1.44 -16.74
C PHE A 198 1.21 1.29 -18.19
N GLN A 199 2.44 0.80 -18.38
CA GLN A 199 3.03 0.55 -19.70
C GLN A 199 3.51 -0.90 -19.75
N PRO A 200 2.67 -1.84 -20.22
CA PRO A 200 3.10 -3.22 -20.44
C PRO A 200 4.12 -3.31 -21.59
N ASP A 201 5.07 -4.23 -21.45
CA ASP A 201 5.97 -4.57 -22.56
C ASP A 201 5.20 -5.39 -23.62
N PRO A 202 5.56 -5.33 -24.92
CA PRO A 202 4.82 -5.99 -26.00
C PRO A 202 4.57 -7.49 -25.79
N GLU A 203 5.50 -8.19 -25.13
CA GLU A 203 5.41 -9.64 -24.86
C GLU A 203 4.52 -10.01 -23.67
N PHE A 204 3.85 -9.04 -23.03
CA PHE A 204 3.09 -9.27 -21.80
C PHE A 204 2.05 -10.40 -21.95
N LEU A 205 1.27 -10.40 -23.04
CA LEU A 205 0.24 -11.42 -23.26
C LEU A 205 0.84 -12.81 -23.51
N TRP A 206 1.89 -12.89 -24.34
CA TRP A 206 2.66 -14.11 -24.58
C TRP A 206 3.20 -14.76 -23.31
N ARG A 207 3.58 -13.94 -22.32
CA ARG A 207 4.14 -14.42 -21.05
C ARG A 207 3.07 -14.70 -19.99
N THR A 208 1.81 -14.34 -20.20
CA THR A 208 0.73 -14.46 -19.20
C THR A 208 -0.38 -15.41 -19.63
N VAL A 209 -0.95 -15.22 -20.81
CA VAL A 209 -2.11 -15.98 -21.31
C VAL A 209 -1.90 -17.50 -21.34
N PRO A 210 -0.72 -18.04 -21.74
CA PRO A 210 -0.56 -19.49 -21.80
C PRO A 210 -0.65 -20.19 -20.44
N PHE A 211 -0.35 -19.50 -19.33
CA PHE A 211 -0.58 -20.04 -17.99
C PHE A 211 -2.06 -20.38 -17.79
N LEU A 212 -2.96 -19.51 -18.25
CA LEU A 212 -4.41 -19.68 -18.11
C LEU A 212 -4.93 -20.74 -19.09
N MET A 213 -4.48 -20.73 -20.35
CA MET A 213 -4.96 -21.69 -21.37
C MET A 213 -4.76 -23.14 -20.93
N HIS A 214 -3.58 -23.47 -20.41
CA HIS A 214 -3.23 -24.85 -20.05
C HIS A 214 -3.68 -25.26 -18.65
N ASN A 215 -4.26 -24.34 -17.86
CA ASN A 215 -4.70 -24.62 -16.49
C ASN A 215 -6.10 -24.04 -16.23
N PRO A 216 -7.16 -24.87 -16.28
CA PRO A 216 -8.55 -24.40 -16.09
C PRO A 216 -8.84 -23.94 -14.66
N GLU A 217 -8.00 -24.28 -13.68
CA GLU A 217 -8.14 -23.84 -12.28
C GLU A 217 -7.58 -22.43 -12.00
N LEU A 218 -6.80 -21.87 -12.93
CA LEU A 218 -6.22 -20.54 -12.79
C LEU A 218 -7.24 -19.47 -13.20
N ALA A 219 -7.44 -18.50 -12.31
CA ALA A 219 -8.27 -17.33 -12.57
C ALA A 219 -7.46 -16.08 -12.89
N LEU A 220 -6.26 -15.94 -12.31
CA LEU A 220 -5.46 -14.71 -12.37
C LEU A 220 -3.99 -15.03 -12.57
N VAL A 221 -3.39 -14.34 -13.53
CA VAL A 221 -1.93 -14.16 -13.66
C VAL A 221 -1.60 -12.71 -13.35
N GLN A 222 -0.79 -12.45 -12.33
CA GLN A 222 -0.36 -11.10 -11.95
C GLN A 222 1.11 -10.90 -12.27
N ALA A 223 1.43 -9.82 -12.98
CA ALA A 223 2.79 -9.36 -13.19
C ALA A 223 3.22 -8.39 -12.08
N ARG A 224 4.53 -8.22 -11.96
CA ARG A 224 5.16 -7.32 -11.00
C ARG A 224 5.13 -5.87 -11.46
N TRP A 225 4.99 -4.94 -10.53
CA TRP A 225 5.12 -3.51 -10.80
C TRP A 225 6.59 -3.07 -10.80
N LYS A 226 6.92 -2.14 -11.70
CA LYS A 226 8.23 -1.50 -11.80
C LYS A 226 8.05 0.01 -11.89
N PHE A 227 8.59 0.73 -10.91
CA PHE A 227 8.45 2.17 -10.84
C PHE A 227 9.47 2.88 -11.72
N VAL A 228 9.01 3.83 -12.54
CA VAL A 228 9.89 4.61 -13.44
C VAL A 228 10.46 5.86 -12.77
N ASN A 229 9.80 6.40 -11.75
CA ASN A 229 10.16 7.65 -11.06
C ASN A 229 10.65 7.44 -9.61
N SER A 230 11.19 6.26 -9.26
CA SER A 230 11.75 6.01 -7.92
C SER A 230 12.99 6.84 -7.59
N ASP A 231 13.60 7.47 -8.60
CA ASP A 231 14.75 8.36 -8.48
C ASP A 231 14.35 9.86 -8.49
N GLU A 232 13.06 10.19 -8.56
CA GLU A 232 12.57 11.58 -8.67
C GLU A 232 12.80 12.41 -7.39
N CYS A 233 12.54 11.82 -6.22
CA CYS A 233 12.82 12.46 -4.93
C CYS A 233 12.99 11.40 -3.82
N LEU A 234 13.42 11.84 -2.62
CA LEU A 234 13.60 10.92 -1.49
C LEU A 234 12.31 10.17 -1.14
N MET A 235 11.15 10.82 -1.27
CA MET A 235 9.85 10.19 -0.97
C MET A 235 9.52 9.06 -1.95
N THR A 236 9.71 9.25 -3.26
CA THR A 236 9.47 8.18 -4.23
C THR A 236 10.48 7.04 -4.04
N ARG A 237 11.70 7.35 -3.59
CA ARG A 237 12.67 6.32 -3.19
C ARG A 237 12.22 5.51 -1.98
N MET A 238 11.70 6.16 -0.94
CA MET A 238 11.16 5.46 0.25
C MET A 238 9.95 4.59 -0.11
N GLN A 239 9.06 5.08 -0.97
CA GLN A 239 7.92 4.31 -1.46
C GLN A 239 8.36 3.04 -2.21
N GLU A 240 9.37 3.14 -3.08
CA GLU A 240 9.95 1.99 -3.76
C GLU A 240 10.44 0.94 -2.74
N MET A 241 11.19 1.36 -1.71
CA MET A 241 11.68 0.46 -0.65
C MET A 241 10.53 -0.31 0.02
N SER A 242 9.44 0.37 0.38
CA SER A 242 8.28 -0.23 1.03
C SER A 242 7.53 -1.21 0.12
N LEU A 243 7.34 -0.84 -1.16
CA LEU A 243 6.59 -1.64 -2.12
C LEU A 243 7.38 -2.82 -2.68
N TYR A 244 8.71 -2.72 -2.73
CA TYR A 244 9.55 -3.78 -3.29
C TYR A 244 9.40 -5.10 -2.54
N TYR A 245 9.35 -5.07 -1.20
CA TYR A 245 9.12 -6.28 -0.40
C TYR A 245 7.76 -6.91 -0.73
N HIS A 246 6.71 -6.07 -0.82
CA HIS A 246 5.36 -6.55 -1.12
C HIS A 246 5.33 -7.32 -2.44
N PHE A 247 5.86 -6.73 -3.51
CA PHE A 247 5.86 -7.36 -4.83
C PHE A 247 6.86 -8.52 -4.96
N SER A 248 8.05 -8.42 -4.38
CA SER A 248 9.10 -9.43 -4.60
C SER A 248 9.01 -10.65 -3.68
N VAL A 249 8.38 -10.49 -2.51
CA VAL A 249 8.33 -11.54 -1.49
C VAL A 249 6.89 -11.91 -1.18
N GLU A 250 6.07 -10.96 -0.73
CA GLU A 250 4.73 -11.27 -0.22
C GLU A 250 3.83 -11.93 -1.29
N GLN A 251 3.80 -11.38 -2.51
CA GLN A 251 2.98 -11.94 -3.60
C GLN A 251 3.52 -13.27 -4.11
N GLU A 252 4.84 -13.40 -4.23
CA GLU A 252 5.48 -14.64 -4.69
C GLU A 252 5.22 -15.78 -3.68
N VAL A 253 5.37 -15.52 -2.37
CA VAL A 253 5.07 -16.51 -1.32
C VAL A 253 3.58 -16.86 -1.26
N GLY A 254 2.70 -15.87 -1.40
CA GLY A 254 1.25 -16.08 -1.47
C GLY A 254 0.86 -17.01 -2.64
N SER A 255 1.40 -16.71 -3.82
CA SER A 255 1.21 -17.53 -5.02
C SER A 255 1.78 -18.95 -4.86
N SER A 256 3.02 -19.08 -4.36
CA SER A 256 3.68 -20.39 -4.24
C SER A 256 3.06 -21.28 -3.17
N THR A 257 2.53 -20.71 -2.10
CA THR A 257 2.13 -21.52 -0.93
C THR A 257 0.63 -21.73 -0.85
N TYR A 258 -0.15 -20.73 -1.25
CA TYR A 258 -1.60 -20.74 -1.11
C TYR A 258 -2.34 -20.64 -2.44
N ALA A 259 -1.62 -20.44 -3.55
CA ALA A 259 -2.17 -20.07 -4.85
C ALA A 259 -3.17 -18.91 -4.72
N PHE A 260 -2.87 -17.96 -3.83
CA PHE A 260 -3.73 -16.84 -3.47
C PHE A 260 -2.89 -15.65 -3.00
N PHE A 261 -3.28 -14.46 -3.46
CA PHE A 261 -2.80 -13.15 -3.04
C PHE A 261 -3.86 -12.12 -3.47
N GLY A 262 -3.77 -10.89 -2.96
CA GLY A 262 -4.67 -9.81 -3.39
C GLY A 262 -4.29 -9.35 -4.80
N PHE A 263 -5.27 -9.24 -5.70
CA PHE A 263 -5.05 -8.61 -7.00
C PHE A 263 -4.68 -7.14 -6.80
N ASN A 264 -3.70 -6.64 -7.56
CA ASN A 264 -3.21 -5.26 -7.40
C ASN A 264 -4.07 -4.21 -8.12
N GLY A 265 -5.16 -4.63 -8.75
CA GLY A 265 -6.05 -3.78 -9.53
C GLY A 265 -5.59 -3.51 -10.96
N THR A 266 -4.38 -3.90 -11.33
CA THR A 266 -3.76 -3.64 -12.65
C THR A 266 -2.59 -4.61 -12.88
N ALA A 267 -2.06 -4.66 -14.10
CA ALA A 267 -0.96 -5.51 -14.55
C ALA A 267 -1.24 -7.00 -14.33
N GLY A 268 -2.49 -7.42 -14.52
CA GLY A 268 -2.88 -8.82 -14.42
C GLY A 268 -3.90 -9.22 -15.48
N VAL A 269 -3.89 -10.50 -15.81
CA VAL A 269 -4.81 -11.14 -16.75
C VAL A 269 -5.75 -12.05 -15.97
N TRP A 270 -7.05 -11.78 -16.10
CA TRP A 270 -8.11 -12.55 -15.50
C TRP A 270 -8.80 -13.44 -16.52
N ARG A 271 -9.18 -14.64 -16.10
CA ARG A 271 -10.21 -15.44 -16.79
C ARG A 271 -11.57 -14.82 -16.54
N ILE A 272 -12.29 -14.46 -17.60
CA ILE A 272 -13.59 -13.78 -17.49
C ILE A 272 -14.64 -14.67 -16.78
N SER A 273 -14.63 -15.98 -17.02
CA SER A 273 -15.53 -16.90 -16.32
C SER A 273 -15.31 -16.93 -14.81
N ALA A 274 -14.07 -16.76 -14.34
CA ALA A 274 -13.76 -16.66 -12.92
C ALA A 274 -14.27 -15.34 -12.31
N ILE A 275 -14.18 -14.23 -13.05
CA ILE A 275 -14.80 -12.96 -12.66
C ILE A 275 -16.31 -13.14 -12.49
N ASN A 276 -16.96 -13.78 -13.47
CA ASN A 276 -18.40 -14.01 -13.47
C ASN A 276 -18.84 -14.94 -12.33
N GLU A 277 -18.14 -16.06 -12.08
CA GLU A 277 -18.46 -16.97 -10.96
C GLU A 277 -18.27 -16.30 -9.59
N ALA A 278 -17.31 -15.38 -9.48
CA ALA A 278 -17.10 -14.58 -8.29
C ALA A 278 -18.19 -13.50 -8.08
N GLY A 279 -19.07 -13.27 -9.07
CA GLY A 279 -20.14 -12.27 -9.04
C GLY A 279 -19.74 -10.89 -9.57
N GLY A 280 -18.71 -10.83 -10.43
CA GLY A 280 -18.27 -9.60 -11.10
C GLY A 280 -17.50 -8.62 -10.21
N TRP A 281 -17.29 -7.41 -10.74
CA TRP A 281 -16.78 -6.26 -10.01
C TRP A 281 -17.84 -5.72 -9.05
N LYS A 282 -17.45 -5.49 -7.80
CA LYS A 282 -18.31 -4.89 -6.77
C LYS A 282 -17.66 -3.62 -6.26
N ASP A 283 -18.45 -2.57 -6.13
CA ASP A 283 -18.09 -1.22 -5.70
C ASP A 283 -18.34 -0.96 -4.20
N ARG A 284 -18.59 -2.01 -3.43
CA ARG A 284 -18.91 -1.92 -1.99
C ARG A 284 -17.75 -1.45 -1.11
N THR A 285 -16.54 -1.33 -1.66
CA THR A 285 -15.30 -0.89 -0.99
C THR A 285 -14.38 -0.21 -2.00
N THR A 286 -13.44 0.60 -1.53
CA THR A 286 -12.39 1.26 -2.35
C THR A 286 -11.28 0.33 -2.87
N VAL A 287 -11.42 -0.97 -2.64
CA VAL A 287 -10.50 -2.05 -3.04
C VAL A 287 -11.26 -3.16 -3.76
N GLU A 288 -11.93 -2.80 -4.86
CA GLU A 288 -12.72 -3.72 -5.69
C GLU A 288 -11.91 -4.92 -6.20
N ASP A 289 -10.61 -4.70 -6.40
CA ASP A 289 -9.59 -5.64 -6.84
C ASP A 289 -9.36 -6.76 -5.81
N MET A 290 -9.12 -6.37 -4.57
CA MET A 290 -8.95 -7.28 -3.44
C MET A 290 -10.25 -8.02 -3.14
N ASP A 291 -11.40 -7.34 -3.22
CA ASP A 291 -12.71 -7.97 -3.03
C ASP A 291 -12.95 -9.09 -4.06
N LEU A 292 -12.66 -8.82 -5.35
CA LEU A 292 -12.75 -9.83 -6.41
C LEU A 292 -11.79 -10.99 -6.16
N ALA A 293 -10.54 -10.71 -5.80
CA ALA A 293 -9.53 -11.73 -5.50
C ALA A 293 -9.97 -12.65 -4.36
N VAL A 294 -10.46 -12.10 -3.24
CA VAL A 294 -10.94 -12.88 -2.10
C VAL A 294 -12.14 -13.74 -2.52
N ARG A 295 -13.13 -13.17 -3.21
CA ARG A 295 -14.32 -13.91 -3.68
C ARG A 295 -13.97 -15.04 -4.64
N ALA A 296 -13.12 -14.79 -5.64
CA ALA A 296 -12.66 -15.84 -6.55
C ALA A 296 -11.86 -16.92 -5.80
N GLY A 297 -11.00 -16.53 -4.85
CA GLY A 297 -10.26 -17.45 -4.00
C GLY A 297 -11.15 -18.36 -3.15
N LEU A 298 -12.28 -17.83 -2.64
CA LEU A 298 -13.33 -18.55 -1.93
C LEU A 298 -14.17 -19.47 -2.83
N LYS A 299 -14.19 -19.19 -4.14
CA LYS A 299 -14.72 -20.10 -5.16
C LYS A 299 -13.71 -21.17 -5.58
N GLY A 300 -12.55 -21.26 -4.92
CA GLY A 300 -11.55 -22.30 -5.18
C GLY A 300 -10.59 -21.99 -6.32
N TRP A 301 -10.73 -20.83 -6.98
CA TRP A 301 -9.79 -20.39 -8.01
C TRP A 301 -8.39 -20.17 -7.45
N ARG A 302 -7.40 -20.36 -8.33
CA ARG A 302 -5.98 -20.26 -8.04
C ARG A 302 -5.35 -19.08 -8.79
N PHE A 303 -4.38 -18.42 -8.16
CA PHE A 303 -3.67 -17.28 -8.72
C PHE A 303 -2.17 -17.57 -8.85
N VAL A 304 -1.58 -17.07 -9.93
CA VAL A 304 -0.15 -17.18 -10.20
C VAL A 304 0.48 -15.78 -10.28
N TYR A 305 1.60 -15.59 -9.59
CA TYR A 305 2.39 -14.36 -9.61
C TYR A 305 3.67 -14.56 -10.40
N LEU A 306 3.94 -13.67 -11.36
CA LEU A 306 5.12 -13.69 -12.21
C LEU A 306 6.07 -12.55 -11.82
N ASN A 307 6.98 -12.83 -10.87
CA ASN A 307 7.94 -11.84 -10.38
C ASN A 307 8.93 -11.35 -11.47
N ASP A 308 9.23 -12.20 -12.46
CA ASP A 308 10.16 -11.91 -13.55
C ASP A 308 9.50 -11.12 -14.72
N LEU A 309 8.17 -10.97 -14.72
CA LEU A 309 7.44 -10.14 -15.68
C LEU A 309 7.10 -8.81 -15.02
N LYS A 310 7.61 -7.71 -15.56
CA LYS A 310 7.51 -6.38 -14.96
C LYS A 310 6.68 -5.47 -15.86
N VAL A 311 5.79 -4.68 -15.26
CA VAL A 311 5.02 -3.64 -15.95
C VAL A 311 5.38 -2.29 -15.33
N LYS A 312 5.73 -1.33 -16.19
CA LYS A 312 6.19 -0.01 -15.76
C LYS A 312 5.01 0.84 -15.28
N ASN A 313 5.19 1.60 -14.20
CA ASN A 313 4.19 2.53 -13.68
C ASN A 313 4.83 3.68 -12.86
N GLU A 314 4.02 4.64 -12.42
CA GLU A 314 4.47 5.81 -11.66
C GLU A 314 4.04 5.78 -10.18
N LEU A 315 4.98 6.15 -9.30
CA LEU A 315 4.73 6.46 -7.90
C LEU A 315 4.16 7.88 -7.76
N PRO A 316 3.24 8.13 -6.80
CA PRO A 316 2.83 9.48 -6.48
C PRO A 316 4.02 10.29 -5.95
N SER A 317 4.35 11.36 -6.66
CA SER A 317 5.51 12.19 -6.36
C SER A 317 5.19 13.34 -5.41
N THR A 318 3.91 13.76 -5.30
CA THR A 318 3.45 14.74 -4.31
C THR A 318 2.97 14.06 -3.02
N PHE A 319 3.24 14.69 -1.87
CA PHE A 319 2.86 14.12 -0.57
C PHE A 319 1.34 13.98 -0.43
N LYS A 320 0.59 14.96 -0.95
CA LYS A 320 -0.88 14.94 -0.97
C LYS A 320 -1.41 13.71 -1.71
N ALA A 321 -0.94 13.45 -2.93
CA ALA A 321 -1.35 12.28 -3.72
C ALA A 321 -1.01 10.97 -2.99
N PHE A 322 0.20 10.89 -2.41
CA PHE A 322 0.62 9.70 -1.67
C PHE A 322 -0.25 9.44 -0.44
N ARG A 323 -0.62 10.48 0.34
CA ARG A 323 -1.53 10.33 1.47
C ARG A 323 -2.90 9.78 1.09
N TYR A 324 -3.49 10.27 0.00
CA TYR A 324 -4.77 9.75 -0.49
C TYR A 324 -4.66 8.29 -0.92
N GLN A 325 -3.58 7.93 -1.62
CA GLN A 325 -3.34 6.54 -1.99
C GLN A 325 -3.22 5.64 -0.75
N GLN A 326 -2.42 6.04 0.24
CA GLN A 326 -2.21 5.27 1.47
C GLN A 326 -3.47 5.17 2.33
N HIS A 327 -4.31 6.21 2.34
CA HIS A 327 -5.61 6.17 2.99
C HIS A 327 -6.49 5.08 2.35
N ARG A 328 -6.65 5.08 1.02
CA ARG A 328 -7.44 4.06 0.31
C ARG A 328 -6.90 2.65 0.57
N TRP A 329 -5.58 2.47 0.46
CA TRP A 329 -4.93 1.16 0.62
C TRP A 329 -4.90 0.62 2.06
N SER A 330 -5.19 1.45 3.06
CA SER A 330 -5.26 1.00 4.47
C SER A 330 -6.71 0.90 4.95
N CYS A 331 -7.57 1.85 4.56
CA CYS A 331 -8.99 1.87 4.90
C CYS A 331 -9.79 0.79 4.15
N GLY A 332 -9.54 0.65 2.85
CA GLY A 332 -10.25 -0.29 1.99
C GLY A 332 -10.15 -1.74 2.48
N PRO A 333 -8.94 -2.30 2.69
CA PRO A 333 -8.79 -3.68 3.16
C PRO A 333 -9.38 -3.92 4.55
N ALA A 334 -9.31 -2.93 5.44
CA ALA A 334 -9.90 -3.00 6.78
C ALA A 334 -11.45 -3.08 6.72
N ASN A 335 -12.09 -2.25 5.89
CA ASN A 335 -13.53 -2.34 5.68
C ASN A 335 -13.93 -3.63 4.96
N LEU A 336 -13.15 -4.05 3.95
CA LEU A 336 -13.38 -5.30 3.23
C LEU A 336 -13.34 -6.49 4.19
N PHE A 337 -12.36 -6.55 5.10
CA PHE A 337 -12.24 -7.63 6.09
C PHE A 337 -13.55 -7.82 6.86
N ARG A 338 -14.12 -6.74 7.41
CA ARG A 338 -15.39 -6.78 8.14
C ARG A 338 -16.53 -7.32 7.27
N LYS A 339 -16.61 -6.89 6.01
CA LYS A 339 -17.68 -7.29 5.08
C LYS A 339 -17.56 -8.74 4.60
N ILE A 340 -16.36 -9.28 4.48
CA ILE A 340 -16.11 -10.61 3.89
C ILE A 340 -15.78 -11.70 4.92
N LEU A 341 -15.51 -11.33 6.17
CA LEU A 341 -15.22 -12.30 7.24
C LEU A 341 -16.31 -13.37 7.40
N PRO A 342 -17.63 -13.04 7.40
CA PRO A 342 -18.68 -14.07 7.45
C PRO A 342 -18.62 -15.02 6.26
N ASP A 343 -18.35 -14.50 5.05
CA ASP A 343 -18.22 -15.30 3.84
C ASP A 343 -17.04 -16.28 3.94
N ILE A 344 -15.90 -15.85 4.50
CA ILE A 344 -14.72 -16.72 4.68
C ILE A 344 -15.01 -17.84 5.69
N LEU A 345 -15.61 -17.50 6.84
CA LEU A 345 -15.91 -18.46 7.91
C LEU A 345 -16.89 -19.53 7.42
N ASN A 346 -17.97 -19.12 6.77
CA ASN A 346 -19.06 -19.99 6.32
C ASN A 346 -18.75 -20.76 5.03
N ASN A 347 -17.67 -20.44 4.32
CA ASN A 347 -17.35 -21.09 3.04
C ASN A 347 -17.03 -22.59 3.21
N LYS A 348 -17.69 -23.49 2.48
CA LYS A 348 -17.41 -24.94 2.56
C LYS A 348 -16.47 -25.45 1.46
N LYS A 349 -16.17 -24.63 0.44
CA LYS A 349 -15.38 -25.00 -0.74
C LYS A 349 -13.87 -24.93 -0.47
N VAL A 350 -13.42 -24.01 0.39
CA VAL A 350 -12.00 -23.86 0.75
C VAL A 350 -11.65 -24.53 2.07
N GLY A 351 -10.50 -25.20 2.11
CA GLY A 351 -10.00 -25.87 3.31
C GLY A 351 -9.65 -24.90 4.45
N ALA A 352 -9.66 -25.42 5.69
CA ALA A 352 -9.44 -24.64 6.91
C ALA A 352 -8.11 -23.86 6.90
N TRP A 353 -7.04 -24.44 6.35
CA TRP A 353 -5.74 -23.78 6.25
C TRP A 353 -5.77 -22.52 5.37
N LYS A 354 -6.48 -22.56 4.22
CA LYS A 354 -6.62 -21.39 3.35
C LYS A 354 -7.44 -20.30 4.04
N LYS A 355 -8.51 -20.67 4.78
CA LYS A 355 -9.28 -19.72 5.59
C LYS A 355 -8.44 -19.06 6.68
N PHE A 356 -7.66 -19.86 7.42
CA PHE A 356 -6.75 -19.35 8.44
C PHE A 356 -5.76 -18.36 7.82
N HIS A 357 -5.12 -18.71 6.70
CA HIS A 357 -4.24 -17.79 5.98
C HIS A 357 -4.94 -16.48 5.58
N MET A 358 -6.15 -16.56 5.02
CA MET A 358 -6.90 -15.38 4.58
C MET A 358 -7.25 -14.46 5.76
N ILE A 359 -7.72 -15.03 6.89
CA ILE A 359 -8.11 -14.26 8.07
C ILE A 359 -6.88 -13.73 8.81
N TYR A 360 -6.02 -14.65 9.26
CA TYR A 360 -4.89 -14.32 10.14
C TYR A 360 -3.78 -13.61 9.38
N ALA A 361 -3.16 -14.26 8.38
CA ALA A 361 -1.98 -13.70 7.74
C ALA A 361 -2.33 -12.55 6.79
N PHE A 362 -3.28 -12.77 5.88
CA PHE A 362 -3.60 -11.81 4.83
C PHE A 362 -4.33 -10.55 5.35
N PHE A 363 -5.39 -10.68 6.16
CA PHE A 363 -6.11 -9.52 6.70
C PHE A 363 -5.55 -9.01 8.03
N ILE A 364 -5.53 -9.84 9.09
CA ILE A 364 -5.19 -9.38 10.44
C ILE A 364 -3.73 -8.91 10.50
N VAL A 365 -2.76 -9.76 10.19
CA VAL A 365 -1.34 -9.42 10.34
C VAL A 365 -0.92 -8.33 9.36
N ARG A 366 -1.19 -8.51 8.06
CA ARG A 366 -0.64 -7.63 7.01
C ARG A 366 -1.40 -6.33 6.79
N LYS A 367 -2.73 -6.29 7.00
CA LYS A 367 -3.54 -5.10 6.69
C LYS A 367 -4.03 -4.35 7.94
N ILE A 368 -4.01 -4.98 9.11
CA ILE A 368 -4.47 -4.35 10.36
C ILE A 368 -3.29 -4.15 11.32
N VAL A 369 -2.72 -5.25 11.82
CA VAL A 369 -1.65 -5.23 12.84
C VAL A 369 -0.44 -4.45 12.34
N ALA A 370 0.03 -4.69 11.11
CA ALA A 370 1.19 -3.99 10.55
C ALA A 370 1.04 -2.46 10.53
N HIS A 371 -0.17 -1.94 10.35
CA HIS A 371 -0.41 -0.50 10.37
C HIS A 371 -0.50 0.01 11.81
N ILE A 372 -1.31 -0.65 12.65
CA ILE A 372 -1.55 -0.24 14.04
C ILE A 372 -0.27 -0.28 14.87
N VAL A 373 0.45 -1.40 14.88
CA VAL A 373 1.62 -1.55 15.77
C VAL A 373 2.75 -0.62 15.38
N THR A 374 2.95 -0.34 14.09
CA THR A 374 4.02 0.56 13.64
C THR A 374 3.82 1.97 14.21
N PHE A 375 2.59 2.50 14.20
CA PHE A 375 2.35 3.81 14.80
C PHE A 375 2.28 3.74 16.32
N VAL A 376 1.42 2.87 16.85
CA VAL A 376 1.12 2.83 18.28
C VAL A 376 2.35 2.45 19.08
N PHE A 377 3.16 1.50 18.62
CA PHE A 377 4.33 1.09 19.38
C PHE A 377 5.47 2.11 19.28
N TYR A 378 5.87 2.49 18.06
CA TYR A 378 7.08 3.28 17.85
C TYR A 378 6.90 4.80 18.00
N CYS A 379 5.69 5.32 17.82
CA CYS A 379 5.40 6.75 17.87
C CYS A 379 4.57 7.15 19.10
N PHE A 380 4.05 6.20 19.88
CA PHE A 380 3.24 6.49 21.07
C PHE A 380 3.69 5.73 22.33
N VAL A 381 3.71 4.39 22.30
CA VAL A 381 4.02 3.59 23.49
C VAL A 381 5.47 3.75 23.93
N ILE A 382 6.46 3.62 23.03
CA ILE A 382 7.88 3.83 23.36
C ILE A 382 8.11 5.24 23.94
N PRO A 383 7.68 6.35 23.28
CA PRO A 383 7.77 7.67 23.88
C PRO A 383 7.08 7.77 25.26
N THR A 384 5.92 7.15 25.45
CA THR A 384 5.22 7.16 26.75
C THR A 384 6.02 6.43 27.84
N THR A 385 6.69 5.31 27.50
CA THR A 385 7.45 4.53 28.48
C THR A 385 8.60 5.32 29.12
N VAL A 386 9.12 6.33 28.41
CA VAL A 386 10.13 7.25 28.95
C VAL A 386 9.56 8.08 30.11
N LEU A 387 8.29 8.48 30.03
CA LEU A 387 7.63 9.32 31.04
C LEU A 387 7.17 8.51 32.27
N VAL A 388 7.19 7.18 32.17
CA VAL A 388 6.66 6.26 33.18
C VAL A 388 7.71 5.18 33.48
N PRO A 389 8.70 5.49 34.35
CA PRO A 389 9.85 4.61 34.59
C PRO A 389 9.49 3.25 35.21
N GLU A 390 8.29 3.12 35.78
CA GLU A 390 7.76 1.85 36.31
C GLU A 390 7.46 0.82 35.22
N VAL A 391 7.31 1.23 33.97
CA VAL A 391 6.96 0.35 32.85
C VAL A 391 8.19 -0.38 32.34
N HIS A 392 8.10 -1.70 32.30
CA HIS A 392 9.16 -2.54 31.74
C HIS A 392 8.97 -2.71 30.23
N LEU A 393 9.89 -2.10 29.46
CA LEU A 393 9.99 -2.28 28.01
C LEU A 393 11.14 -3.23 27.65
N PRO A 394 10.87 -4.47 27.22
CA PRO A 394 11.92 -5.43 26.90
C PRO A 394 12.66 -5.08 25.59
N ARG A 395 14.00 -5.09 25.63
CA ARG A 395 14.87 -4.78 24.49
C ARG A 395 14.65 -5.69 23.28
N TRP A 396 14.31 -6.96 23.50
CA TRP A 396 14.07 -7.90 22.39
C TRP A 396 12.91 -7.48 21.50
N GLY A 397 11.85 -6.90 22.09
CA GLY A 397 10.66 -6.47 21.36
C GLY A 397 10.78 -5.06 20.80
N ALA A 398 11.46 -4.15 21.53
CA ALA A 398 11.65 -2.77 21.09
C ALA A 398 12.77 -2.59 20.06
N ILE A 399 13.81 -3.43 20.09
CA ILE A 399 15.03 -3.25 19.28
C ILE A 399 15.31 -4.46 18.40
N TYR A 400 15.48 -5.65 18.96
CA TYR A 400 16.01 -6.79 18.21
C TYR A 400 15.03 -7.30 17.13
N MET A 401 13.79 -7.64 17.49
CA MET A 401 12.78 -8.11 16.51
C MET A 401 12.51 -7.07 15.41
N PRO A 402 12.29 -5.77 15.72
CA PRO A 402 12.11 -4.74 14.70
C PRO A 402 13.33 -4.58 13.80
N SER A 403 14.54 -4.66 14.36
CA SER A 403 15.77 -4.59 13.55
C SER A 403 15.84 -5.74 12.55
N VAL A 404 15.52 -6.97 12.99
CA VAL A 404 15.46 -8.13 12.08
C VAL A 404 14.39 -7.94 11.00
N ILE A 405 13.17 -7.51 11.37
CA ILE A 405 12.10 -7.22 10.39
C ILE A 405 12.56 -6.20 9.35
N THR A 406 13.19 -5.12 9.80
CA THR A 406 13.72 -4.05 8.94
C THR A 406 14.80 -4.57 8.01
N ILE A 407 15.76 -5.36 8.51
CA ILE A 407 16.81 -5.97 7.69
C ILE A 407 16.20 -6.92 6.64
N LEU A 408 15.28 -7.79 7.04
CA LEU A 408 14.61 -8.72 6.12
C LEU A 408 13.88 -7.99 4.98
N ASN A 409 13.26 -6.84 5.27
CA ASN A 409 12.63 -6.00 4.25
C ASN A 409 13.67 -5.27 3.38
N ALA A 410 14.69 -4.66 4.01
CA ALA A 410 15.66 -3.80 3.35
C ALA A 410 16.62 -4.59 2.44
N VAL A 411 16.96 -5.84 2.77
CA VAL A 411 17.80 -6.72 1.93
C VAL A 411 17.18 -6.95 0.54
N CYS A 412 15.86 -6.82 0.40
CA CYS A 412 15.21 -6.88 -0.90
C CYS A 412 15.57 -5.67 -1.80
N THR A 413 15.98 -4.54 -1.23
CA THR A 413 16.33 -3.30 -1.95
C THR A 413 17.78 -2.87 -1.72
N ILE A 414 18.73 -3.73 -2.12
CA ILE A 414 20.17 -3.53 -1.92
C ILE A 414 20.66 -2.12 -2.34
N ARG A 415 20.15 -1.60 -3.47
CA ARG A 415 20.51 -0.27 -4.00
C ARG A 415 20.24 0.87 -2.99
N SER A 416 19.26 0.71 -2.11
CA SER A 416 18.75 1.76 -1.22
C SER A 416 19.05 1.48 0.26
N LEU A 417 19.90 0.49 0.57
CA LEU A 417 20.24 0.12 1.96
C LEU A 417 20.82 1.28 2.77
N HIS A 418 21.59 2.17 2.13
CA HIS A 418 22.15 3.36 2.78
C HIS A 418 21.08 4.35 3.30
N LEU A 419 19.82 4.20 2.89
CA LEU A 419 18.70 5.04 3.30
C LEU A 419 17.83 4.41 4.40
N ILE A 420 18.24 3.28 4.98
CA ILE A 420 17.42 2.51 5.92
C ILE A 420 16.91 3.33 7.12
N VAL A 421 17.73 4.25 7.64
CA VAL A 421 17.33 5.12 8.76
C VAL A 421 16.22 6.07 8.32
N PHE A 422 16.39 6.76 7.18
CA PHE A 422 15.35 7.64 6.64
C PHE A 422 14.07 6.88 6.30
N TRP A 423 14.19 5.64 5.83
CA TRP A 423 13.07 4.77 5.54
C TRP A 423 12.27 4.42 6.80
N ILE A 424 12.93 4.03 7.88
CA ILE A 424 12.25 3.77 9.17
C ILE A 424 11.49 5.00 9.65
N LEU A 425 12.16 6.16 9.67
CA LEU A 425 11.56 7.42 10.12
C LEU A 425 10.35 7.80 9.27
N PHE A 426 10.47 7.68 7.94
CA PHE A 426 9.39 7.92 6.98
C PHE A 426 8.21 6.96 7.18
N GLU A 427 8.48 5.67 7.30
CA GLU A 427 7.43 4.65 7.52
C GLU A 427 6.69 4.87 8.84
N ASN A 428 7.40 5.31 9.89
CA ASN A 428 6.81 5.66 11.17
C ASN A 428 5.90 6.89 11.07
N VAL A 429 6.27 7.94 10.33
CA VAL A 429 5.35 9.06 10.08
C VAL A 429 4.15 8.60 9.26
N MET A 430 4.37 7.83 8.19
CA MET A 430 3.29 7.31 7.35
C MET A 430 2.37 6.34 8.08
N SER A 431 2.86 5.67 9.11
CA SER A 431 2.05 4.76 9.94
C SER A 431 0.93 5.49 10.69
N LEU A 432 1.07 6.79 10.98
CA LEU A 432 -0.02 7.62 11.52
C LEU A 432 -1.22 7.64 10.57
N HIS A 433 -0.97 7.92 9.29
CA HIS A 433 -2.03 7.97 8.27
C HIS A 433 -2.65 6.60 8.02
N ARG A 434 -1.81 5.56 7.95
CA ARG A 434 -2.28 4.18 7.74
C ARG A 434 -3.11 3.69 8.92
N THR A 435 -2.67 3.93 10.16
CA THR A 435 -3.43 3.59 11.38
C THR A 435 -4.77 4.29 11.43
N LYS A 436 -4.79 5.61 11.19
CA LYS A 436 -6.04 6.39 11.13
C LYS A 436 -7.00 5.80 10.09
N ALA A 437 -6.50 5.53 8.88
CA ALA A 437 -7.28 4.96 7.79
C ALA A 437 -7.81 3.54 8.11
N THR A 438 -6.97 2.68 8.70
CA THR A 438 -7.37 1.33 9.15
C THR A 438 -8.48 1.39 10.20
N LEU A 439 -8.37 2.28 11.20
CA LEU A 439 -9.41 2.46 12.21
C LEU A 439 -10.73 2.96 11.60
N ILE A 440 -10.66 3.93 10.67
CA ILE A 440 -11.82 4.40 9.91
C ILE A 440 -12.49 3.25 9.15
N GLY A 441 -11.69 2.41 8.49
CA GLY A 441 -12.18 1.24 7.75
C GLY A 441 -12.82 0.17 8.63
N LEU A 442 -12.24 -0.13 9.79
CA LEU A 442 -12.77 -1.12 10.73
C LEU A 442 -14.09 -0.66 11.39
N LEU A 443 -14.17 0.63 11.73
CA LEU A 443 -15.31 1.23 12.42
C LEU A 443 -16.41 1.75 11.48
N ASP A 444 -16.22 1.59 10.16
CA ASP A 444 -17.13 2.06 9.11
C ASP A 444 -17.51 3.56 9.25
N LEU A 445 -16.54 4.39 9.62
CA LEU A 445 -16.76 5.82 9.88
C LEU A 445 -16.96 6.62 8.57
N ASN A 446 -17.45 7.85 8.68
CA ASN A 446 -17.58 8.75 7.53
C ASN A 446 -16.24 8.84 6.78
N ARG A 447 -16.28 8.76 5.43
CA ARG A 447 -15.15 8.74 4.46
C ARG A 447 -14.56 7.38 4.06
N VAL A 448 -15.13 6.26 4.51
CA VAL A 448 -14.64 4.91 4.13
C VAL A 448 -14.71 4.64 2.63
N ASN A 449 -15.72 5.20 1.95
CA ASN A 449 -15.91 5.04 0.50
C ASN A 449 -15.46 6.27 -0.31
N GLU A 450 -14.76 7.24 0.31
CA GLU A 450 -14.30 8.43 -0.41
C GLU A 450 -13.17 8.04 -1.36
N TRP A 451 -13.45 8.07 -2.67
CA TRP A 451 -12.45 7.83 -3.70
C TRP A 451 -11.96 9.16 -4.25
N VAL A 452 -10.73 9.50 -3.89
CA VAL A 452 -9.99 10.65 -4.44
C VAL A 452 -8.91 10.13 -5.37
N VAL A 453 -8.85 10.71 -6.58
CA VAL A 453 -7.86 10.35 -7.61
C VAL A 453 -6.46 10.62 -7.08
N THR A 454 -5.55 9.71 -7.39
CA THR A 454 -4.13 9.93 -7.16
C THR A 454 -3.55 10.54 -8.42
N GLU A 455 -3.39 11.87 -8.42
CA GLU A 455 -2.82 12.62 -9.55
C GLU A 455 -1.46 12.03 -9.98
N LYS A 456 -1.27 11.93 -11.30
CA LYS A 456 -0.06 11.44 -11.95
C LYS A 456 0.57 12.60 -12.72
N LEU A 457 1.90 12.64 -12.78
CA LEU A 457 2.61 13.75 -13.42
C LEU A 457 3.13 13.41 -14.82
N GLY A 458 3.11 12.14 -15.21
CA GLY A 458 3.76 11.68 -16.43
C GLY A 458 5.28 11.64 -16.25
N ASP A 459 5.95 10.74 -16.99
CA ASP A 459 7.39 10.49 -16.87
C ASP A 459 8.20 11.80 -16.88
N ALA A 460 8.80 12.11 -15.72
CA ALA A 460 9.52 13.35 -15.46
C ALA A 460 10.69 13.58 -16.44
N LEU A 461 11.18 12.51 -17.10
CA LEU A 461 12.23 12.58 -18.11
C LEU A 461 11.77 13.30 -19.40
N LYS A 462 10.48 13.26 -19.77
CA LYS A 462 9.96 14.06 -20.89
C LYS A 462 9.51 15.47 -20.47
N SER A 463 9.14 15.65 -19.20
CA SER A 463 8.75 16.96 -18.64
C SER A 463 9.91 17.97 -18.56
N LYS A 464 11.16 17.50 -18.55
CA LYS A 464 12.35 18.37 -18.56
C LYS A 464 12.43 19.32 -19.76
N PHE A 465 11.77 19.00 -20.88
CA PHE A 465 11.74 19.88 -22.06
C PHE A 465 10.60 20.91 -22.08
N ILE A 466 9.63 20.85 -21.14
CA ILE A 466 8.41 21.70 -21.23
C ILE A 466 8.22 22.67 -20.04
N LYS A 467 8.92 22.54 -18.90
CA LYS A 467 8.70 23.45 -17.75
C LYS A 467 9.88 24.37 -17.45
N LEU A 468 10.05 25.38 -18.29
CA LEU A 468 10.66 26.67 -17.91
C LEU A 468 9.57 27.75 -17.87
N GLY A 469 8.68 27.69 -16.86
CA GLY A 469 7.55 28.62 -16.79
C GLY A 469 6.91 28.71 -15.41
N LYS A 470 7.13 29.86 -14.74
CA LYS A 470 6.44 30.44 -13.57
C LYS A 470 6.42 29.62 -12.26
N LYS A 471 7.24 30.06 -11.29
CA LYS A 471 7.09 29.72 -9.86
C LYS A 471 5.91 30.50 -9.26
N THR A 472 4.75 29.88 -9.14
CA THR A 472 3.66 30.39 -8.30
C THR A 472 4.01 30.13 -6.82
N ARG A 473 4.00 31.16 -5.98
CA ARG A 473 4.35 31.10 -4.56
C ARG A 473 3.17 30.48 -3.79
N MET A 474 3.19 29.16 -3.56
CA MET A 474 2.15 28.48 -2.77
C MET A 474 2.05 29.05 -1.35
N LYS A 475 0.82 29.18 -0.83
CA LYS A 475 0.54 29.72 0.52
C LYS A 475 1.08 28.78 1.60
N PHE A 476 1.84 29.32 2.55
CA PHE A 476 2.47 28.58 3.65
C PHE A 476 1.47 27.75 4.49
N GLY A 477 0.22 28.22 4.64
CA GLY A 477 -0.83 27.54 5.41
C GLY A 477 -1.34 26.23 4.78
N GLU A 478 -1.27 26.06 3.45
CA GLU A 478 -1.70 24.82 2.78
C GLU A 478 -0.70 23.66 2.96
N ARG A 479 0.47 23.96 3.56
CA ARG A 479 1.56 23.00 3.81
C ARG A 479 1.57 22.44 5.22
N LEU A 480 0.77 23.00 6.13
CA LEU A 480 0.80 22.61 7.53
C LEU A 480 -0.09 21.40 7.79
N HIS A 481 0.51 20.33 8.26
CA HIS A 481 -0.19 19.13 8.66
C HIS A 481 -0.20 19.00 10.18
N VAL A 482 -1.30 19.46 10.77
CA VAL A 482 -1.46 19.63 12.22
C VAL A 482 -1.24 18.33 13.01
N LEU A 483 -1.73 17.19 12.51
CA LEU A 483 -1.59 15.92 13.23
C LEU A 483 -0.13 15.48 13.33
N GLU A 484 0.64 15.67 12.26
CA GLU A 484 2.05 15.38 12.19
C GLU A 484 2.84 16.31 13.11
N LEU A 485 2.49 17.61 13.14
CA LEU A 485 3.11 18.58 14.05
C LEU A 485 2.80 18.27 15.52
N MET A 486 1.56 17.90 15.85
CA MET A 486 1.19 17.49 17.21
C MET A 486 1.93 16.22 17.67
N ALA A 487 1.99 15.21 16.80
CA ALA A 487 2.77 14.00 17.08
C ALA A 487 4.27 14.31 17.23
N GLY A 488 4.82 15.19 16.38
CA GLY A 488 6.19 15.67 16.47
C GLY A 488 6.48 16.39 17.79
N LEU A 489 5.60 17.30 18.22
CA LEU A 489 5.72 18.01 19.51
C LEU A 489 5.69 17.04 20.70
N TYR A 490 4.77 16.08 20.69
CA TYR A 490 4.68 15.06 21.73
C TYR A 490 5.95 14.19 21.82
N ILE A 491 6.44 13.68 20.67
CA ILE A 491 7.66 12.87 20.63
C ILE A 491 8.88 13.71 21.02
N PHE A 492 8.95 14.98 20.60
CA PHE A 492 10.02 15.90 20.96
C PHE A 492 10.06 16.14 22.48
N PHE A 493 8.90 16.36 23.10
CA PHE A 493 8.80 16.49 24.56
C PHE A 493 9.34 15.24 25.28
N CYS A 494 8.95 14.04 24.82
CA CYS A 494 9.47 12.78 25.36
C CYS A 494 10.98 12.64 25.13
N ALA A 495 11.51 13.09 23.99
CA ALA A 495 12.94 13.06 23.68
C ALA A 495 13.75 13.94 24.65
N VAL A 496 13.28 15.17 24.90
CA VAL A 496 13.90 16.09 25.86
C VAL A 496 13.83 15.49 27.27
N TYR A 497 12.72 14.88 27.66
CA TYR A 497 12.62 14.21 28.95
C TYR A 497 13.61 13.05 29.08
N ASP A 498 13.67 12.14 28.10
CA ASP A 498 14.62 11.00 28.13
C ASP A 498 16.08 11.46 28.15
N PHE A 499 16.39 12.56 27.47
CA PHE A 499 17.75 13.12 27.47
C PHE A 499 18.19 13.60 28.86
N ASN A 500 17.27 14.19 29.63
CA ASN A 500 17.58 14.75 30.95
C ASN A 500 17.46 13.71 32.08
N PHE A 501 16.51 12.79 31.98
CA PHE A 501 16.11 11.91 33.10
C PHE A 501 16.11 10.41 32.74
N GLY A 502 16.26 10.06 31.47
CA GLY A 502 16.14 8.69 30.98
C GLY A 502 17.41 7.87 31.17
N HIS A 503 17.24 6.56 31.34
CA HIS A 503 18.34 5.59 31.51
C HIS A 503 18.61 4.73 30.27
N ASN A 504 17.68 4.67 29.32
CA ASN A 504 17.73 3.73 28.18
C ASN A 504 18.18 4.37 26.86
N HIS A 505 18.51 5.67 26.87
CA HIS A 505 19.01 6.44 25.73
C HIS A 505 18.13 6.38 24.47
N PHE A 506 16.80 6.28 24.64
CA PHE A 506 15.85 6.33 23.53
C PHE A 506 15.78 7.71 22.86
N TYR A 507 16.27 8.78 23.52
CA TYR A 507 16.27 10.14 23.02
C TYR A 507 16.88 10.27 21.61
N ILE A 508 17.88 9.45 21.25
CA ILE A 508 18.48 9.48 19.90
C ILE A 508 17.42 9.15 18.86
N TYR A 509 16.69 8.05 19.06
CA TYR A 509 15.59 7.65 18.18
C TYR A 509 14.45 8.69 18.22
N LEU A 510 14.08 9.16 19.41
CA LEU A 510 12.95 10.10 19.56
C LEU A 510 13.23 11.46 18.92
N PHE A 511 14.44 12.01 19.02
CA PHE A 511 14.80 13.27 18.33
C PHE A 511 14.75 13.11 16.82
N LEU A 512 15.30 12.02 16.28
CA LEU A 512 15.24 11.75 14.84
C LEU A 512 13.79 11.57 14.35
N GLN A 513 12.97 10.87 15.15
CA GLN A 513 11.56 10.67 14.83
C GLN A 513 10.76 11.97 14.89
N ALA A 514 10.97 12.80 15.92
CA ALA A 514 10.35 14.12 16.03
C ALA A 514 10.73 15.02 14.85
N ALA A 515 12.02 15.04 14.47
CA ALA A 515 12.49 15.78 13.31
C ALA A 515 11.79 15.34 12.02
N ALA A 516 11.63 14.03 11.79
CA ALA A 516 10.89 13.50 10.64
C ALA A 516 9.42 13.95 10.63
N PHE A 517 8.74 13.92 11.78
CA PHE A 517 7.37 14.43 11.92
C PHE A 517 7.28 15.93 11.62
N PHE A 518 8.24 16.74 12.07
CA PHE A 518 8.26 18.17 11.75
C PHE A 518 8.51 18.43 10.26
N ILE A 519 9.50 17.77 9.65
CA ILE A 519 9.82 17.92 8.23
C ILE A 519 8.58 17.62 7.37
N MET A 520 7.89 16.50 7.64
CA MET A 520 6.66 16.15 6.93
C MET A 520 5.50 17.05 7.32
N GLY A 521 5.39 17.44 8.59
CA GLY A 521 4.35 18.34 9.12
C GLY A 521 4.39 19.75 8.55
N PHE A 522 5.57 20.25 8.17
CA PHE A 522 5.74 21.51 7.44
C PHE A 522 5.66 21.36 5.90
N GLY A 523 5.43 20.14 5.41
CA GLY A 523 5.29 19.85 3.98
C GLY A 523 6.59 19.86 3.19
N TYR A 524 7.75 19.64 3.83
CA TYR A 524 9.05 19.54 3.16
C TYR A 524 9.35 18.12 2.64
N ILE A 525 8.39 17.51 1.94
CA ILE A 525 8.53 16.16 1.37
C ILE A 525 7.78 16.00 0.04
N GLY A 526 8.33 15.18 -0.86
CA GLY A 526 7.80 14.97 -2.21
C GLY A 526 8.22 16.07 -3.19
N THR A 527 7.71 16.00 -4.41
CA THR A 527 7.91 17.02 -5.42
C THR A 527 6.89 18.15 -5.27
N PHE A 528 7.38 19.36 -5.53
CA PHE A 528 6.55 20.56 -5.56
C PHE A 528 6.12 20.82 -6.98
N VAL A 529 4.87 20.53 -7.29
CA VAL A 529 4.28 20.91 -8.57
C VAL A 529 3.76 22.34 -8.42
N PRO A 530 4.23 23.30 -9.22
CA PRO A 530 3.61 24.62 -9.26
C PRO A 530 2.16 24.44 -9.73
N SER A 531 1.21 24.88 -8.90
CA SER A 531 -0.21 25.02 -9.26
C SER A 531 -0.40 26.05 -10.36
#